data_AF-A0A970ZK23-F1
#
_entry.id   AF-A0A970ZK23-F1
#
_cell.length_a   1.000
_cell.length_b   1.000
_cell.length_c   1.000
_cell.angle_alpha   90.00
_cell.angle_beta   90.00
_cell.angle_gamma   90.00
#
_symmetry.space_group_name_H-M   'P 1'
#
loop_
_entity.id
_entity.type
_entity.pdbx_description
1 polymer ?
#
loop_
_entity_poly.entity_id
_entity_poly.type
_entity_poly.pdbx_seq_one_letter_code
_entity_poly.pdbx_strand_id
1 'polypeptide(L)' 'GLNNKLKLTTRKSYGFRTFRAAEIMLYHTLGNLPEPECTHRFC' A
#
# COMPACT_ATOMS: atom_id res chain seq x y z
N GLY A 1 -13.38 -7.25 -6.01
CA GLY A 1 -12.73 -8.46 -5.46
C GLY A 1 -11.26 -8.20 -5.17
N LEU A 2 -10.68 -8.93 -4.20
CA LEU A 2 -9.29 -8.77 -3.75
C LEU A 2 -8.25 -8.94 -4.88
N ASN A 3 -8.51 -9.80 -5.87
CA ASN A 3 -7.61 -10.02 -7.01
C ASN A 3 -7.40 -8.75 -7.86
N ASN A 4 -8.46 -7.97 -8.09
CA ASN A 4 -8.34 -6.68 -8.78
C ASN A 4 -7.60 -5.65 -7.93
N LYS A 5 -7.77 -5.70 -6.61
CA LYS A 5 -7.08 -4.80 -5.67
C LYS A 5 -5.58 -5.08 -5.68
N LEU A 6 -5.18 -6.35 -5.62
CA LEU A 6 -3.78 -6.78 -5.73
C LEU A 6 -3.14 -6.31 -7.04
N LYS A 7 -3.79 -6.57 -8.19
CA LYS A 7 -3.31 -6.12 -9.51
C LYS A 7 -3.11 -4.61 -9.57
N LEU A 8 -4.03 -3.83 -8.98
CA LEU A 8 -3.95 -2.38 -8.95
C LEU A 8 -2.85 -1.87 -8.01
N THR A 9 -2.70 -2.48 -6.83
CA THR A 9 -1.65 -2.20 -5.86
C THR A 9 -0.27 -2.44 -6.47
N THR A 10 -0.03 -3.59 -7.09
CA THR A 10 1.26 -3.88 -7.76
C THR A 10 1.59 -2.90 -8.89
N ARG A 11 0.58 -2.43 -9.64
CA ARG A 11 0.78 -1.43 -10.70
C ARG A 11 1.09 -0.04 -10.14
N LYS A 12 0.43 0.37 -9.05
CA LYS A 12 0.70 1.62 -8.34
C LYS A 12 2.05 1.60 -7.62
N SER A 13 2.48 0.44 -7.14
CA SER A 13 3.74 0.28 -6.41
C SER A 13 4.99 0.25 -7.29
N TYR A 14 4.84 0.38 -8.61
CA TYR A 14 5.97 0.36 -9.55
C TYR A 14 7.07 1.39 -9.20
N GLY A 15 6.69 2.53 -8.58
CA GLY A 15 7.63 3.54 -8.10
C GLY A 15 8.53 3.10 -6.94
N PHE A 16 8.13 2.11 -6.14
CA PHE A 16 8.87 1.71 -4.93
C PHE A 16 9.96 0.65 -5.17
N ARG A 17 10.02 0.05 -6.39
CA ARG A 17 11.06 -0.82 -6.97
C ARG A 17 11.72 -1.88 -6.06
N THR A 18 11.13 -2.17 -4.91
CA THR A 18 11.65 -3.08 -3.89
C THR A 18 10.53 -4.01 -3.43
N PHE A 19 10.87 -5.28 -3.24
CA PHE A 19 9.90 -6.29 -2.79
C PHE A 19 9.30 -5.94 -1.42
N ARG A 20 10.13 -5.41 -0.51
CA ARG A 20 9.70 -5.00 0.83
C ARG A 20 8.61 -3.93 0.80
N ALA A 21 8.72 -2.93 -0.08
CA ALA A 21 7.69 -1.90 -0.20
C ALA A 21 6.40 -2.46 -0.80
N ALA A 22 6.49 -3.41 -1.74
CA ALA A 22 5.32 -4.08 -2.30
C ALA A 22 4.59 -4.93 -1.24
N GLU A 23 5.31 -5.67 -0.39
CA GLU A 23 4.74 -6.41 0.73
C GLU A 23 3.99 -5.50 1.70
N ILE A 24 4.64 -4.41 2.15
CA ILE A 24 4.02 -3.42 3.05
C ILE A 24 2.73 -2.87 2.42
N MET A 25 2.76 -2.48 1.14
CA MET A 25 1.59 -1.94 0.46
C MET A 25 0.46 -2.97 0.31
N LEU A 26 0.79 -4.25 0.13
CA LEU A 26 -0.20 -5.33 0.14
C LEU A 26 -0.79 -5.55 1.53
N TYR A 27 0.00 -5.49 2.60
CA TYR A 27 -0.49 -5.58 3.97
C TYR A 27 -1.46 -4.44 4.32
N HIS A 28 -1.16 -3.20 3.94
CA HIS A 28 -2.10 -2.08 4.14
C HIS A 28 -3.36 -2.22 3.27
N THR A 29 -3.20 -2.54 1.97
CA THR A 29 -4.35 -2.51 1.04
C THR A 29 -5.28 -3.73 1.12
N LEU A 30 -4.75 -4.91 1.45
CA LEU A 30 -5.51 -6.16 1.59
C LEU A 30 -5.77 -6.52 3.06
N GLY A 31 -4.78 -6.29 3.94
CA GLY A 31 -4.84 -6.61 5.37
C GLY A 31 -5.41 -5.49 6.25
N ASN A 32 -5.70 -4.32 5.70
CA ASN A 32 -6.32 -3.19 6.40
C ASN A 32 -5.54 -2.76 7.67
N LEU A 33 -4.22 -2.86 7.60
CA LEU A 33 -3.32 -2.53 8.70
C LEU A 33 -3.42 -1.02 9.02
N PRO A 34 -3.53 -0.62 10.31
CA PRO A 34 -3.66 0.78 10.67
C PRO A 34 -2.50 1.61 10.12
N GLU A 35 -2.83 2.78 9.60
CA GLU A 35 -1.84 3.76 9.18
C GLU A 35 -1.22 4.42 10.43
N PRO A 36 0.08 4.77 10.39
CA PRO A 36 0.70 5.50 11.48
C PRO A 36 0.04 6.88 11.67
N GLU A 37 -0.04 7.34 12.92
CA GLU A 37 -0.57 8.68 13.20
C GLU A 37 0.32 9.75 12.58
N CYS A 38 -0.22 10.46 11.59
CA CYS A 38 0.49 11.54 10.91
C CYS A 38 0.39 12.82 11.75
N THR A 39 1.52 13.34 12.21
CA THR A 39 1.60 14.53 13.08
C THR A 39 1.35 15.84 12.36
N HIS A 40 1.45 15.88 11.03
CA HIS A 40 1.27 17.08 10.22
C HIS A 40 0.36 16.78 9.01
N ARG A 41 -0.77 17.48 8.91
CA ARG A 41 -1.63 17.44 7.71
C ARG A 41 -1.49 18.75 6.97
N PHE A 42 -1.26 18.69 5.67
CA PHE A 42 -1.39 19.86 4.82
C PHE A 42 -2.89 20.13 4.64
N CYS A 43 -3.35 21.30 5.10
CA CYS A 43 -4.73 21.80 4.96
C CYS A 43 -4.97 22.31 3.55
#